data_AF-A0A9W7CFX3-F1
#
_entry.id   AF-A0A9W7CFX3-F1
#
_cell.length_a   1.000
_cell.length_b   1.000
_cell.length_c   1.000
_cell.angle_alpha   90.00
_cell.angle_beta   90.00
_cell.angle_gamma   90.00
#
_symmetry.space_group_name_H-M   'P 1'
#
loop_
_entity.id
_entity.type
_entity.pdbx_description
1 polymer ?
#
loop_
_entity_poly.entity_id
_entity_poly.type
_entity_poly.pdbx_seq_one_letter_code
_entity_poly.pdbx_strand_id
1 'polypeptide(L)'
;MQNNADFVDKLYAVVKNSDVFKNDYTDKKIVILFDNAPAHNRAETLVTARDDLVLLRLGPYSPMCNPIENCFSVLKSHIKAYLALMRPEMTQAPTARTESGGLISMTEARMRLLERAAHVSMPKITQSLVVAMELHARDFVNAAIKNKDMAYGA
;
A
#
# COMPACT_ATOMS: atom_id res chain seq x y z
N MET A 1 -5.19 10.45 -15.83
CA MET A 1 -5.78 10.52 -14.47
C MET A 1 -7.08 9.72 -14.33
N GLN A 2 -7.71 9.23 -15.40
CA GLN A 2 -8.81 8.22 -15.33
C GLN A 2 -8.38 6.94 -14.58
N ASN A 3 -7.12 6.52 -14.75
CA ASN A 3 -6.55 5.33 -14.10
C ASN A 3 -6.76 5.28 -12.56
N ASN A 4 -6.72 6.44 -11.87
CA ASN A 4 -6.93 6.46 -10.42
C ASN A 4 -8.40 6.21 -10.04
N ALA A 5 -9.33 6.78 -10.81
CA ALA A 5 -10.75 6.53 -10.62
C ALA A 5 -11.06 5.06 -10.91
N ASP A 6 -10.50 4.52 -12.00
CA ASP A 6 -10.63 3.11 -12.36
C ASP A 6 -10.04 2.21 -11.26
N PHE A 7 -8.92 2.61 -10.64
CA PHE A 7 -8.32 1.88 -9.53
C PHE A 7 -9.22 1.88 -8.29
N VAL A 8 -9.81 3.02 -7.95
CA VAL A 8 -10.77 3.13 -6.83
C VAL A 8 -12.01 2.28 -7.09
N ASP A 9 -12.53 2.30 -8.32
CA ASP A 9 -13.69 1.49 -8.71
C ASP A 9 -13.38 -0.02 -8.62
N LYS A 10 -12.17 -0.43 -9.04
CA LYS A 10 -11.67 -1.81 -8.86
C LYS A 10 -11.53 -2.17 -7.39
N LEU A 11 -10.95 -1.29 -6.57
CA LEU A 11 -10.78 -1.52 -5.14
C LEU A 11 -12.14 -1.69 -4.46
N TYR A 12 -13.10 -0.81 -4.76
CA TYR A 12 -14.47 -0.89 -4.29
C TYR A 12 -15.11 -2.25 -4.65
N ALA A 13 -14.98 -2.68 -5.91
CA ALA A 13 -15.49 -3.98 -6.35
C ALA A 13 -14.83 -5.15 -5.61
N VAL A 14 -13.50 -5.11 -5.39
CA VAL A 14 -12.79 -6.13 -4.62
C VAL A 14 -13.28 -6.19 -3.17
N VAL A 15 -13.43 -5.05 -2.51
CA VAL A 15 -13.92 -4.98 -1.12
C VAL A 15 -15.34 -5.53 -1.03
N LYS A 16 -16.27 -5.07 -1.88
CA LYS A 16 -17.65 -5.56 -1.93
C LYS A 16 -17.75 -7.07 -2.17
N ASN A 17 -16.81 -7.63 -2.93
CA ASN A 17 -16.80 -9.05 -3.24
C ASN A 17 -16.10 -9.91 -2.18
N SER A 18 -15.36 -9.32 -1.25
CA SER A 18 -14.67 -10.06 -0.19
C SER A 18 -15.65 -10.70 0.79
N ASP A 19 -15.31 -11.89 1.27
CA ASP A 19 -16.13 -12.62 2.25
C ASP A 19 -16.23 -11.84 3.57
N VAL A 20 -15.14 -11.19 3.99
CA VAL A 20 -15.13 -10.34 5.19
C VAL A 20 -16.18 -9.23 5.09
N PHE A 21 -16.25 -8.52 3.96
CA PHE A 21 -17.25 -7.47 3.80
C PHE A 21 -18.68 -8.04 3.77
N LYS A 22 -18.89 -9.13 3.03
CA LYS A 22 -20.20 -9.77 2.88
C LYS A 22 -20.74 -10.34 4.18
N ASN A 23 -19.87 -10.81 5.07
CA ASN A 23 -20.27 -11.42 6.34
C ASN A 23 -20.45 -10.38 7.44
N ASP A 24 -19.58 -9.37 7.50
CA ASP A 24 -19.43 -8.54 8.70
C ASP A 24 -19.72 -7.04 8.49
N TYR A 25 -19.81 -6.57 7.24
CA TYR A 25 -19.82 -5.12 6.93
C TYR A 25 -20.82 -4.66 5.86
N THR A 26 -21.79 -5.48 5.47
CA THR A 26 -22.73 -5.14 4.38
C THR A 26 -23.58 -3.90 4.63
N ASP A 27 -23.84 -3.57 5.90
CA ASP A 27 -24.57 -2.37 6.34
C ASP A 27 -23.66 -1.15 6.54
N LYS A 28 -22.34 -1.28 6.33
CA LYS A 28 -21.36 -0.22 6.53
C LYS A 28 -20.97 0.44 5.21
N LYS A 29 -20.57 1.70 5.31
CA LYS A 29 -19.94 2.44 4.20
C LYS A 29 -18.49 2.02 4.05
N ILE A 30 -18.02 1.94 2.81
CA ILE A 30 -16.60 1.81 2.47
C ILE A 30 -15.99 3.21 2.51
N VAL A 31 -14.91 3.37 3.28
CA VAL A 31 -14.16 4.62 3.37
C VAL A 31 -12.79 4.41 2.73
N ILE A 32 -12.43 5.24 1.75
CA ILE A 32 -11.10 5.27 1.15
C ILE A 32 -10.42 6.56 1.56
N LEU A 33 -9.27 6.43 2.24
CA LEU A 33 -8.46 7.53 2.72
C LEU A 33 -7.26 7.74 1.80
N PHE A 34 -7.12 8.95 1.26
CA PHE A 34 -5.97 9.35 0.44
C PHE A 34 -5.00 10.24 1.23
N ASP A 35 -3.72 10.13 0.91
CA ASP A 35 -2.74 11.16 1.25
C ASP A 35 -2.83 12.33 0.24
N ASN A 36 -1.87 13.25 0.27
CA ASN A 36 -1.85 14.42 -0.62
C ASN A 36 -0.90 14.26 -1.82
N ALA A 37 -0.47 13.05 -2.17
CA ALA A 37 0.44 12.88 -3.31
C ALA A 37 -0.22 13.39 -4.61
N PRO A 38 0.52 14.03 -5.52
CA PRO A 38 -0.02 14.55 -6.79
C PRO A 38 -0.74 13.49 -7.63
N ALA A 39 -0.33 12.22 -7.46
CA ALA A 39 -0.97 11.08 -8.08
C ALA A 39 -2.45 10.94 -7.70
N HIS A 40 -2.90 11.40 -6.54
CA HIS A 40 -4.30 11.31 -6.11
C HIS A 40 -5.12 12.58 -6.41
N ASN A 41 -4.55 13.55 -7.13
CA ASN A 41 -5.28 14.77 -7.47
C ASN A 41 -6.54 14.43 -8.28
N ARG A 42 -7.64 15.11 -7.98
CA ARG A 42 -8.95 14.98 -8.64
C ARG A 42 -9.64 13.63 -8.48
N ALA A 43 -9.13 12.71 -7.67
CA ALA A 43 -9.75 11.39 -7.47
C ALA A 43 -11.23 11.53 -7.04
N GLU A 44 -11.51 12.45 -6.13
CA GLU A 44 -12.85 12.72 -5.60
C GLU A 44 -13.83 13.22 -6.67
N THR A 45 -13.32 13.88 -7.71
CA THR A 45 -14.15 14.42 -8.80
C THR A 45 -14.38 13.41 -9.93
N LEU A 46 -13.53 12.39 -10.05
CA LEU A 46 -13.53 11.44 -11.16
C LEU A 46 -14.10 10.07 -10.76
N VAL A 47 -14.07 9.72 -9.47
CA VAL A 47 -14.64 8.48 -8.97
C VAL A 47 -16.17 8.54 -9.06
N THR A 48 -16.76 7.45 -9.52
CA THR A 48 -18.22 7.33 -9.61
C THR A 48 -18.85 7.44 -8.21
N ALA A 49 -19.78 8.38 -8.05
CA ALA A 49 -20.48 8.58 -6.78
C ALA A 49 -21.34 7.36 -6.42
N ARG A 50 -21.30 6.96 -5.14
CA ARG A 50 -22.08 5.85 -4.56
C ARG A 50 -22.46 6.20 -3.13
N ASP A 51 -23.66 5.86 -2.70
CA ASP A 51 -24.19 6.27 -1.39
C ASP A 51 -23.43 5.66 -0.19
N ASP A 52 -22.79 4.51 -0.45
CA ASP A 52 -22.02 3.72 0.51
C ASP A 52 -20.50 3.82 0.31
N LEU A 53 -20.02 4.75 -0.52
CA LEU A 53 -18.60 5.05 -0.69
C LEU A 53 -18.29 6.46 -0.20
N VAL A 54 -17.33 6.58 0.72
CA VAL A 54 -16.84 7.86 1.25
C VAL A 54 -15.36 7.98 0.90
N LEU A 55 -15.00 9.11 0.29
CA LEU A 55 -13.62 9.45 -0.01
C LEU A 55 -13.16 10.52 0.97
N LEU A 56 -12.09 10.25 1.71
CA LEU A 56 -11.48 11.17 2.66
C LEU A 56 -10.05 11.48 2.24
N ARG A 57 -9.55 12.64 2.67
CA ARG A 57 -8.16 13.05 2.46
C ARG A 57 -7.54 13.45 3.79
N LEU A 58 -6.31 12.97 4.00
CA LEU A 58 -5.51 13.37 5.14
C LEU A 58 -5.09 14.84 5.04
N GLY A 59 -4.78 15.45 6.18
CA GLY A 59 -4.08 16.73 6.20
C GLY A 59 -2.70 16.62 5.50
N PRO A 60 -2.20 17.71 4.91
CA PRO A 60 -0.83 17.75 4.41
C PRO A 60 0.18 17.31 5.47
N TYR A 61 1.26 16.66 5.05
CA TYR A 61 2.38 16.25 5.93
C TYR A 61 1.97 15.44 7.17
N SER A 62 0.92 14.62 7.07
CA SER A 62 0.38 13.83 8.19
C SER A 62 0.57 12.31 8.03
N PRO A 63 1.78 11.78 7.73
CA PRO A 63 1.98 10.35 7.49
C PRO A 63 1.75 9.49 8.75
N MET A 64 1.89 10.05 9.95
CA MET A 64 1.56 9.33 11.20
C MET A 64 0.08 8.95 11.30
N CYS A 65 -0.79 9.71 10.61
CA CYS A 65 -2.22 9.42 10.51
C CYS A 65 -2.55 8.47 9.35
N ASN A 66 -1.54 8.04 8.59
CA ASN A 66 -1.71 7.13 7.46
C ASN A 66 -1.27 5.70 7.85
N PRO A 67 -2.19 4.80 8.19
CA PRO A 67 -1.86 3.45 8.69
C PRO A 67 -1.04 2.62 7.69
N ILE A 68 -1.21 2.87 6.38
CA ILE A 68 -0.50 2.12 5.33
C ILE A 68 1.01 2.37 5.35
N GLU A 69 1.47 3.52 5.85
CA GLU A 69 2.89 3.85 5.95
C GLU A 69 3.62 2.87 6.88
N ASN A 70 2.98 2.51 7.99
CA ASN A 70 3.52 1.54 8.94
C ASN A 70 3.49 0.12 8.36
N CYS A 71 2.41 -0.25 7.65
CA CYS A 71 2.35 -1.52 6.91
C CYS A 71 3.49 -1.61 5.87
N PHE A 72 3.74 -0.54 5.13
CA PHE A 72 4.86 -0.47 4.18
C PHE A 72 6.21 -0.51 4.86
N SER A 73 6.36 0.07 6.05
CA SER A 73 7.59 -0.05 6.83
C SER A 73 7.92 -1.52 7.14
N VAL A 74 6.92 -2.28 7.60
CA VAL A 74 7.05 -3.73 7.84
C VAL A 74 7.37 -4.49 6.55
N LEU A 75 6.63 -4.24 5.46
CA LEU A 75 6.90 -4.88 4.17
C LEU A 75 8.33 -4.61 3.69
N LYS A 76 8.77 -3.35 3.76
CA LYS A 76 10.13 -2.93 3.38
C LYS A 76 11.20 -3.65 4.21
N SER A 77 10.96 -3.85 5.51
CA SER A 77 11.89 -4.58 6.37
C SER A 77 12.08 -6.02 5.90
N HIS A 78 11.00 -6.71 5.58
CA HIS A 78 11.05 -8.09 5.07
C HIS A 78 11.68 -8.20 3.69
N ILE A 79 11.37 -7.26 2.78
CA ILE A 79 12.02 -7.17 1.47
C ILE A 79 13.54 -6.98 1.66
N LYS A 80 13.97 -6.05 2.52
CA LYS A 80 15.40 -5.82 2.80
C LYS A 80 16.08 -7.07 3.36
N ALA A 81 15.44 -7.79 4.28
CA ALA A 81 15.96 -9.04 4.83
C ALA A 81 16.12 -10.11 3.74
N TYR A 82 15.12 -10.27 2.88
CA TYR A 82 15.18 -11.19 1.74
C TYR A 82 16.32 -10.82 0.77
N LEU A 83 16.43 -9.55 0.39
CA LEU A 83 17.48 -9.06 -0.51
C LEU A 83 18.88 -9.22 0.09
N ALA A 84 19.03 -9.11 1.41
CA ALA A 84 20.29 -9.36 2.09
C ALA A 84 20.75 -10.82 1.94
N LEU A 85 19.82 -11.78 2.01
CA LEU A 85 20.09 -13.20 1.76
C LEU A 85 20.42 -13.46 0.29
N MET A 86 19.75 -12.77 -0.64
CA MET A 86 19.94 -12.91 -2.09
C MET A 86 21.05 -12.01 -2.65
N ARG A 87 21.94 -11.48 -1.80
CA ARG A 87 23.03 -10.58 -2.22
C ARG A 87 23.87 -11.14 -3.38
N PRO A 88 24.21 -12.44 -3.45
CA PRO A 88 24.96 -12.98 -4.59
C PRO A 88 24.21 -12.83 -5.92
N GLU A 89 22.91 -13.10 -5.95
CA GLU A 89 22.10 -12.96 -7.17
C GLU A 89 21.98 -11.51 -7.63
N MET A 90 22.08 -10.55 -6.70
CA MET A 90 22.00 -9.12 -6.99
C MET A 90 23.25 -8.57 -7.70
N THR A 91 24.40 -9.24 -7.56
CA THR A 91 25.70 -8.81 -8.11
C THR A 91 26.24 -9.70 -9.23
N GLN A 92 25.73 -10.92 -9.38
CA GLN A 92 26.15 -11.85 -10.43
C GLN A 92 25.58 -11.48 -11.81
N ALA A 93 26.34 -11.78 -12.87
CA ALA A 93 25.89 -11.66 -14.25
C ALA A 93 24.59 -12.46 -14.49
N PRO A 94 23.58 -11.95 -15.21
CA PRO A 94 22.33 -12.65 -15.40
C PRO A 94 22.55 -13.86 -16.29
N THR A 95 21.91 -14.96 -15.94
CA THR A 95 21.90 -16.19 -16.76
C THR A 95 20.58 -16.36 -17.52
N ALA A 96 19.53 -15.65 -17.09
CA ALA A 96 18.22 -15.68 -17.72
C ALA A 96 18.24 -14.97 -19.08
N ARG A 97 17.36 -15.44 -19.98
CA ARG A 97 17.23 -14.92 -21.33
C ARG A 97 15.89 -14.19 -21.55
N THR A 98 15.89 -13.26 -22.49
CA THR A 98 14.71 -12.64 -23.06
C THR A 98 13.96 -13.65 -23.95
N GLU A 99 12.73 -13.32 -24.33
CA GLU A 99 11.95 -14.11 -25.30
C GLU A 99 12.65 -14.22 -26.67
N SER A 100 13.42 -13.19 -27.03
CA SER A 100 14.26 -13.15 -28.23
C SER A 100 15.59 -13.92 -28.10
N GLY A 101 15.86 -14.54 -26.95
CA GLY A 101 17.03 -15.39 -26.73
C GLY A 101 18.31 -14.68 -26.29
N GLY A 102 18.31 -13.35 -26.16
CA GLY A 102 19.43 -12.58 -25.58
C GLY A 102 19.47 -12.71 -24.05
N LEU A 103 20.61 -12.41 -23.40
CA LEU A 103 20.65 -12.33 -21.93
C LEU A 103 19.86 -11.11 -21.45
N ILE A 104 19.15 -11.24 -20.32
CA ILE A 104 18.50 -10.09 -19.71
C ILE A 104 19.53 -9.10 -19.17
N SER A 105 19.16 -7.83 -19.05
CA SER A 105 20.03 -6.81 -18.48
C SER A 105 20.19 -7.00 -16.95
N MET A 106 21.26 -6.42 -16.39
CA MET A 106 21.44 -6.28 -14.94
C MET A 106 20.23 -5.63 -14.26
N THR A 107 19.69 -4.56 -14.86
CA THR A 107 18.54 -3.83 -14.33
C THR A 107 17.32 -4.74 -14.27
N GLU A 108 17.05 -5.49 -15.34
CA GLU A 108 15.91 -6.40 -15.39
C GLU A 108 16.06 -7.56 -14.39
N ALA A 109 17.25 -8.14 -14.28
CA ALA A 109 17.52 -9.19 -13.28
C ALA A 109 17.23 -8.69 -11.85
N ARG A 110 17.67 -7.46 -11.52
CA ARG A 110 17.42 -6.83 -10.22
C ARG A 110 15.95 -6.50 -10.00
N MET A 111 15.24 -6.05 -11.02
CA MET A 111 13.79 -5.80 -10.94
C MET A 111 13.02 -7.09 -10.67
N ARG A 112 13.33 -8.18 -11.37
CA ARG A 112 12.72 -9.51 -11.12
C ARG A 112 13.01 -10.02 -9.71
N LEU A 113 14.24 -9.82 -9.22
CA LEU A 113 14.59 -10.14 -7.82
C LEU A 113 13.77 -9.32 -6.83
N LEU A 114 13.58 -8.02 -7.07
CA LEU A 114 12.79 -7.13 -6.23
C LEU A 114 11.30 -7.51 -6.22
N GLU A 115 10.72 -7.82 -7.37
CA GLU A 115 9.34 -8.30 -7.50
C GLU A 115 9.14 -9.61 -6.72
N ARG A 116 10.07 -10.55 -6.85
CA ARG A 116 10.06 -11.79 -6.08
C ARG A 116 10.19 -11.54 -4.58
N ALA A 117 11.08 -10.63 -4.17
CA ALA A 117 11.23 -10.26 -2.77
C ALA A 117 9.95 -9.65 -2.20
N ALA A 118 9.27 -8.80 -2.97
CA ALA A 118 7.97 -8.24 -2.61
C ALA A 118 6.92 -9.34 -2.47
N HIS A 119 6.79 -10.23 -3.46
CA HIS A 119 5.83 -11.32 -3.45
C HIS A 119 6.01 -12.26 -2.25
N VAL A 120 7.25 -12.67 -1.95
CA VAL A 120 7.57 -13.51 -0.78
C VAL A 120 7.27 -12.77 0.54
N SER A 121 7.36 -11.45 0.55
CA SER A 121 7.13 -10.63 1.74
C SER A 121 5.65 -10.26 1.94
N MET A 122 4.81 -10.29 0.90
CA MET A 122 3.39 -9.92 0.98
C MET A 122 2.61 -10.65 2.09
N PRO A 123 2.79 -11.98 2.32
CA PRO A 123 2.09 -12.68 3.41
C PRO A 123 2.40 -12.17 4.81
N LYS A 124 3.42 -11.32 4.99
CA LYS A 124 3.73 -10.67 6.28
C LYS A 124 2.76 -9.54 6.61
N ILE A 125 2.04 -9.02 5.62
CA ILE A 125 0.95 -8.05 5.83
C ILE A 125 -0.32 -8.82 6.17
N THR A 126 -0.41 -9.20 7.44
CA THR A 126 -1.55 -9.94 8.00
C THR A 126 -2.68 -9.00 8.40
N GLN A 127 -3.89 -9.53 8.54
CA GLN A 127 -5.04 -8.74 9.03
C GLN A 127 -4.78 -8.17 10.43
N SER A 128 -4.17 -8.96 11.33
CA SER A 128 -3.82 -8.50 12.67
C SER A 128 -2.78 -7.38 12.66
N LEU A 129 -1.81 -7.43 11.75
CA LEU A 129 -0.87 -6.32 11.55
C LEU A 129 -1.62 -5.06 11.10
N VAL A 130 -2.48 -5.16 10.08
CA VAL A 130 -3.23 -4.01 9.56
C VAL A 130 -4.09 -3.37 10.66
N VAL A 131 -4.79 -4.18 11.45
CA VAL A 131 -5.57 -3.70 12.61
C VAL A 131 -4.69 -3.01 13.64
N ALA A 132 -3.51 -3.57 13.95
CA ALA A 132 -2.57 -2.94 14.88
C ALA A 132 -2.06 -1.58 14.35
N MET A 133 -1.78 -1.47 13.04
CA MET A 133 -1.32 -0.22 12.43
C MET A 133 -2.43 0.83 12.39
N GLU A 134 -3.69 0.42 12.20
CA GLU A 134 -4.86 1.30 12.29
C GLU A 134 -5.03 1.86 13.71
N LEU A 135 -4.96 0.99 14.71
CA LEU A 135 -5.03 1.41 16.12
C LEU A 135 -3.89 2.36 16.49
N HIS A 136 -2.70 2.15 15.93
CA HIS A 136 -1.57 3.05 16.11
C HIS A 136 -1.81 4.42 15.46
N ALA A 137 -2.28 4.44 14.21
CA ALA A 137 -2.62 5.67 13.48
C ALA A 137 -3.73 6.47 14.18
N ARG A 138 -4.74 5.78 14.75
CA ARG A 138 -5.82 6.38 15.53
C ARG A 138 -5.30 7.24 16.69
N ASP A 139 -4.25 6.80 17.37
CA ASP A 139 -3.71 7.55 18.50
C ASP A 139 -3.08 8.89 18.05
N PHE A 140 -2.47 8.93 16.86
CA PHE A 140 -2.02 10.17 16.23
C PHE A 140 -3.18 11.04 15.76
N VAL A 141 -4.24 10.46 15.19
CA VAL A 141 -5.46 11.21 14.84
C VAL A 141 -6.05 11.87 16.10
N ASN A 142 -6.12 11.15 17.22
CA ASN A 142 -6.57 11.69 18.50
C ASN A 142 -5.68 12.81 19.04
N ALA A 143 -4.36 12.70 18.85
CA ALA A 143 -3.42 13.76 19.22
C ALA A 143 -3.60 15.01 18.34
N ALA A 144 -3.80 14.82 17.03
CA ALA A 144 -4.07 15.89 16.07
C ALA A 144 -5.37 16.65 16.42
N ILE A 145 -6.46 15.95 16.75
CA ILE A 145 -7.72 16.58 17.19
C ILE A 145 -7.52 17.46 18.42
N LYS A 146 -6.60 17.08 19.30
CA LYS A 146 -6.28 17.80 20.53
C LYS A 146 -5.19 18.87 20.35
N ASN A 147 -4.75 19.12 19.12
CA ASN A 147 -3.62 20.01 18.80
C ASN A 147 -2.37 19.70 19.63
N LYS A 148 -2.10 18.42 19.88
CA LYS A 148 -0.88 17.99 20.57
C LYS A 148 0.27 17.89 19.58
N ASP A 149 1.46 18.29 20.01
CA ASP A 149 2.69 18.02 19.27
C ASP A 149 2.87 16.51 19.11
N MET A 150 3.27 16.11 17.90
CA MET A 150 3.49 14.71 17.54
C MET A 150 4.89 14.59 16.95
N ALA A 151 5.65 13.59 17.39
CA ALA A 151 6.95 13.30 16.82
C ALA A 151 6.80 12.76 15.39
N TYR A 152 7.62 13.28 14.48
CA TYR A 152 7.72 12.79 13.11
C TYR A 152 8.87 11.77 13.01
N GLY A 153 8.53 10.51 12.74
CA GLY A 153 9.52 9.43 12.61
C GLY A 153 10.05 8.96 13.98
N ALA A 154 10.05 7.63 14.17
CA ALA A 154 10.83 6.95 15.19
C ALA A 154 11.96 6.18 14.51
#